data_AF-A0A1W9S3M9-F1
#
_entry.id   AF-A0A1W9S3M9-F1
#
_cell.length_a   1.000
_cell.length_b   1.000
_cell.length_c   1.000
_cell.angle_alpha   90.00
_cell.angle_beta   90.00
_cell.angle_gamma   90.00
#
_symmetry.space_group_name_H-M   'P 1'
#
loop_
_entity.id
_entity.type
_entity.pdbx_description
1 polymer ?
#
loop_
_entity_poly.entity_id
_entity_poly.type
_entity_poly.pdbx_seq_one_letter_code
_entity_poly.pdbx_strand_id
1 'polypeptide(L)'
;MKILILILAIIVCLNMPAFGITGLGFGLHAGMTNNYSYSILDDSLRAIAQNYPGLGIPDDIRFSEDLTSIGAHLKVGTLPIIDFYLFADYAWKKKELSSDIDLRLSDFSFGASAKKMFGFSILKPYLGAGVDMHNLVYTIEADSAGLILPVPDNQTKIGYHVVGGIELNFPILPLDPYAEYRHNWITTSEKVTKYGLFLLGLTFSI
;
A
#
# COMPACT_ATOMS: atom_id res chain seq x y z
N MET A 1 -3.07 14.32 32.33
CA MET A 1 -3.45 14.19 30.91
C MET A 1 -3.50 12.74 30.42
N LYS A 2 -2.43 11.93 30.54
CA LYS A 2 -2.38 10.53 30.06
C LYS A 2 -3.45 9.60 30.66
N ILE A 3 -3.71 9.69 31.96
CA ILE A 3 -4.73 8.88 32.67
C ILE A 3 -6.14 9.24 32.20
N LEU A 4 -6.41 10.52 31.92
CA LEU A 4 -7.71 10.98 31.45
C LEU A 4 -8.04 10.44 30.04
N ILE A 5 -7.03 10.37 29.17
CA ILE A 5 -7.14 9.80 27.81
C ILE A 5 -7.42 8.29 27.87
N LEU A 6 -6.75 7.58 28.78
CA LEU A 6 -6.94 6.13 28.95
C LEU A 6 -8.33 5.80 29.51
N ILE A 7 -8.79 6.57 30.50
CA ILE A 7 -10.14 6.43 31.08
C ILE A 7 -11.21 6.73 30.02
N LEU A 8 -11.01 7.78 29.20
CA LEU A 8 -11.92 8.11 28.12
C LEU A 8 -11.97 7.01 27.06
N ALA A 9 -10.82 6.43 26.69
CA ALA A 9 -10.74 5.31 25.75
C ALA A 9 -11.49 4.08 26.26
N ILE A 10 -11.33 3.73 27.55
CA ILE A 10 -12.02 2.60 28.18
C ILE A 10 -13.54 2.83 28.22
N ILE A 11 -14.00 4.02 28.61
CA ILE A 11 -15.43 4.35 28.66
C ILE A 11 -16.05 4.29 27.25
N VAL A 12 -15.34 4.76 26.23
CA VAL A 12 -15.78 4.66 24.83
C VAL A 12 -15.90 3.20 24.43
N CYS A 13 -14.87 2.37 24.66
CA CYS A 13 -14.89 0.95 24.34
C CYS A 13 -16.01 0.17 25.05
N LEU A 14 -16.33 0.51 26.31
CA LEU A 14 -17.38 -0.14 27.10
C LEU A 14 -18.81 0.30 26.73
N ASN A 15 -18.97 1.47 26.08
CA ASN A 15 -20.27 1.98 25.62
C ASN A 15 -20.53 1.71 24.13
N MET A 16 -19.64 1.01 23.42
CA MET A 16 -19.90 0.65 22.03
C MET A 16 -21.02 -0.41 21.98
N PRO A 17 -21.98 -0.28 21.06
CA PRO A 17 -22.98 -1.32 20.82
C PRO A 17 -22.28 -2.65 20.57
N ALA A 18 -22.92 -3.76 20.96
CA ALA A 18 -22.38 -5.10 20.79
C ALA A 18 -21.76 -5.27 19.39
N PHE A 19 -20.44 -5.42 19.35
CA PHE A 19 -19.71 -5.73 18.12
C PHE A 19 -20.09 -7.15 17.68
N GLY A 20 -21.14 -7.24 16.86
CA GLY A 20 -21.49 -8.47 16.17
C GLY A 20 -20.65 -8.57 14.90
N ILE A 21 -20.01 -9.72 14.69
CA ILE A 21 -19.47 -10.06 13.37
C ILE A 21 -20.68 -10.34 12.47
N THR A 22 -20.83 -9.57 11.40
CA THR A 22 -21.98 -9.64 10.49
C THR A 22 -21.68 -10.43 9.22
N GLY A 23 -20.40 -10.67 8.92
CA GLY A 23 -19.98 -11.41 7.74
C GLY A 23 -18.47 -11.50 7.65
N LEU A 24 -18.00 -12.47 6.88
CA LEU A 24 -16.59 -12.64 6.56
C LEU A 24 -16.43 -12.59 5.05
N GLY A 25 -15.29 -12.12 4.57
CA GLY A 25 -14.98 -12.22 3.16
C GLY A 25 -13.50 -12.28 2.93
N PHE A 26 -13.10 -12.84 1.80
CA PHE A 26 -11.71 -12.83 1.37
C PHE A 26 -11.65 -12.43 -0.09
N GLY A 27 -10.59 -11.78 -0.52
CA GLY A 27 -10.51 -11.28 -1.88
C GLY A 27 -9.11 -11.11 -2.37
N LEU A 28 -9.04 -10.84 -3.67
CA LEU A 28 -7.82 -10.56 -4.40
C LEU A 28 -7.99 -9.25 -5.16
N HIS A 29 -6.88 -8.56 -5.37
CA HIS A 29 -6.85 -7.34 -6.16
C HIS A 29 -5.53 -7.16 -6.89
N ALA A 30 -5.62 -6.37 -7.95
CA ALA A 30 -4.49 -5.83 -8.67
C ALA A 30 -4.60 -4.31 -8.70
N GLY A 31 -3.48 -3.63 -8.83
CA GLY A 31 -3.46 -2.18 -8.78
C GLY A 31 -2.18 -1.57 -9.31
N MET A 32 -2.14 -0.26 -9.19
CA MET A 32 -1.00 0.54 -9.60
C MET A 32 -0.87 1.74 -8.66
N THR A 33 0.36 2.02 -8.22
CA THR A 33 0.62 3.25 -7.47
C THR A 33 0.60 4.45 -8.40
N ASN A 34 0.28 5.64 -7.89
CA ASN A 34 0.47 6.89 -8.61
C ASN A 34 1.27 7.90 -7.79
N ASN A 35 2.07 8.71 -8.48
CA ASN A 35 2.93 9.73 -7.87
C ASN A 35 3.88 9.16 -6.80
N TYR A 36 4.34 7.92 -6.98
CA TYR A 36 5.33 7.33 -6.09
C TYR A 36 6.67 8.02 -6.34
N SER A 37 7.10 8.84 -5.39
CA SER A 37 8.40 9.50 -5.42
C SER A 37 9.16 9.16 -4.15
N TYR A 38 10.33 8.54 -4.32
CA TYR A 38 11.20 8.17 -3.23
C TYR A 38 12.54 8.89 -3.35
N SER A 39 12.66 10.05 -2.69
CA SER A 39 13.81 10.94 -2.89
C SER A 39 15.16 10.29 -2.59
N ILE A 40 15.21 9.37 -1.62
CA ILE A 40 16.44 8.65 -1.27
C ILE A 40 16.94 7.81 -2.46
N LEU A 41 16.03 7.18 -3.21
CA LEU A 41 16.41 6.38 -4.38
C LEU A 41 16.87 7.27 -5.52
N ASP A 42 16.20 8.41 -5.74
CA ASP A 42 16.64 9.40 -6.74
C ASP A 42 18.04 9.96 -6.42
N ASP A 43 18.35 10.19 -5.15
CA ASP A 43 19.65 10.69 -4.72
C ASP A 43 20.74 9.61 -4.92
N SER A 44 20.45 8.35 -4.58
CA SER A 44 21.36 7.22 -4.84
C SER A 44 21.62 7.01 -6.33
N LEU A 45 20.59 7.10 -7.18
CA LEU A 45 20.73 6.93 -8.62
C LEU A 45 21.62 8.01 -9.25
N ARG A 46 21.48 9.27 -8.81
CA ARG A 46 22.38 10.36 -9.25
C ARG A 46 23.80 10.14 -8.78
N ALA A 47 24.00 9.68 -7.55
CA ALA A 47 25.32 9.35 -7.04
C ALA A 47 25.98 8.23 -7.86
N ILE A 48 25.22 7.22 -8.29
CA ILE A 48 25.71 6.16 -9.18
C ILE A 48 26.14 6.74 -10.52
N ALA A 49 25.29 7.54 -11.18
CA ALA A 49 25.60 8.14 -12.48
C ALA A 49 26.90 8.98 -12.44
N GLN A 50 27.07 9.79 -11.40
CA GLN A 50 28.25 10.65 -11.21
C GLN A 50 29.54 9.87 -10.90
N ASN A 51 29.46 8.82 -10.07
CA ASN A 51 30.64 8.06 -9.65
C ASN A 51 31.05 6.98 -10.68
N TYR A 52 30.15 6.59 -11.59
CA TYR A 52 30.38 5.54 -12.58
C TYR A 52 29.98 5.99 -14.00
N PRO A 53 30.61 7.04 -14.56
CA PRO A 53 30.24 7.61 -15.87
C PRO A 53 30.41 6.62 -17.04
N GLY A 54 31.20 5.55 -16.87
CA GLY A 54 31.40 4.50 -17.87
C GLY A 54 30.24 3.51 -18.03
N LEU A 55 29.20 3.58 -17.17
CA LEU A 55 28.05 2.68 -17.21
C LEU A 55 26.91 3.16 -18.14
N GLY A 56 27.03 4.36 -18.71
CA GLY A 56 26.01 4.92 -19.60
C GLY A 56 24.69 5.33 -18.92
N ILE A 57 24.69 5.45 -17.59
CA ILE A 57 23.54 5.89 -16.81
C ILE A 57 23.40 7.42 -16.95
N PRO A 58 22.23 7.96 -17.36
CA PRO A 58 22.01 9.40 -17.48
C PRO A 58 22.12 10.15 -16.15
N ASP A 59 22.68 11.37 -16.16
CA ASP A 59 22.82 12.22 -14.96
C ASP A 59 21.48 12.70 -14.37
N ASP A 60 20.42 12.71 -15.17
CA ASP A 60 19.07 13.14 -14.81
C ASP A 60 18.12 11.97 -14.49
N ILE A 61 18.67 10.76 -14.31
CA ILE A 61 17.87 9.58 -14.00
C ILE A 61 17.02 9.78 -12.74
N ARG A 62 15.74 9.39 -12.83
CA ARG A 62 14.78 9.43 -11.73
C ARG A 62 13.99 8.13 -11.67
N PHE A 63 13.63 7.76 -10.45
CA PHE A 63 12.68 6.71 -10.15
C PHE A 63 11.31 7.34 -9.82
N SER A 64 10.67 7.94 -10.83
CA SER A 64 9.34 8.55 -10.69
C SER A 64 8.28 7.75 -11.43
N GLU A 65 8.16 6.46 -11.10
CA GLU A 65 7.29 5.56 -11.84
C GLU A 65 6.30 4.82 -10.95
N ASP A 66 5.15 4.62 -11.55
CA ASP A 66 4.04 3.85 -11.00
C ASP A 66 4.45 2.37 -10.88
N LEU A 67 4.35 1.82 -9.67
CA LEU A 67 4.56 0.41 -9.37
C LEU A 67 3.28 -0.37 -9.67
N THR A 68 3.43 -1.54 -10.26
CA THR A 68 2.34 -2.52 -10.37
C THR A 68 2.19 -3.22 -9.03
N SER A 69 0.95 -3.45 -8.59
CA SER A 69 0.63 -4.10 -7.32
C SER A 69 -0.31 -5.28 -7.52
N ILE A 70 -0.11 -6.33 -6.72
CA ILE A 70 -1.10 -7.39 -6.48
C ILE A 70 -1.27 -7.59 -4.98
N GLY A 71 -2.41 -8.11 -4.55
CA GLY A 71 -2.60 -8.40 -3.14
C GLY A 71 -3.85 -9.20 -2.85
N ALA A 72 -4.03 -9.45 -1.56
CA ALA A 72 -5.16 -10.17 -1.01
C ALA A 72 -5.66 -9.47 0.25
N HIS A 73 -6.94 -9.65 0.56
CA HIS A 73 -7.52 -9.13 1.79
C HIS A 73 -8.49 -10.10 2.45
N LEU A 74 -8.65 -9.92 3.76
CA LEU A 74 -9.70 -10.50 4.59
C LEU A 74 -10.59 -9.35 5.08
N LYS A 75 -11.89 -9.46 4.82
CA LYS A 75 -12.95 -8.57 5.29
C LYS A 75 -13.64 -9.19 6.50
N VAL A 76 -13.80 -8.41 7.56
CA VAL A 76 -14.59 -8.74 8.74
C VAL A 76 -15.62 -7.65 8.92
N GLY A 77 -16.87 -7.96 8.57
CA GLY A 77 -17.98 -7.01 8.74
C GLY A 77 -18.40 -6.93 10.20
N THR A 78 -18.66 -5.72 10.72
CA THR A 78 -19.13 -5.54 12.10
C THR A 78 -20.30 -4.57 12.22
N LEU A 79 -21.11 -4.74 13.27
CA LEU A 79 -22.06 -3.72 13.73
C LEU A 79 -21.35 -2.67 14.59
N PRO A 80 -21.60 -1.35 14.38
CA PRO A 80 -22.51 -0.76 13.41
C PRO A 80 -21.76 -0.25 12.16
N ILE A 81 -21.72 -1.07 11.10
CA ILE A 81 -21.35 -0.70 9.71
C ILE A 81 -19.91 -0.20 9.57
N ILE A 82 -19.00 -0.78 10.37
CA ILE A 82 -17.56 -0.62 10.19
C ILE A 82 -17.02 -1.99 9.83
N ASP A 83 -16.43 -2.09 8.65
CA ASP A 83 -15.79 -3.30 8.18
C ASP A 83 -14.29 -3.17 8.40
N PHE A 84 -13.69 -4.19 9.02
CA PHE A 84 -12.25 -4.29 9.17
C PHE A 84 -11.66 -5.10 8.03
N TYR A 85 -10.58 -4.60 7.46
CA TYR A 85 -9.84 -5.26 6.40
C TYR A 85 -8.43 -5.53 6.89
N LEU A 86 -7.97 -6.76 6.78
CA LEU A 86 -6.54 -7.11 6.84
C LEU A 86 -6.09 -7.38 5.42
N PHE A 87 -4.93 -6.88 5.02
CA PHE A 87 -4.44 -7.04 3.66
C PHE A 87 -2.93 -7.26 3.60
N ALA A 88 -2.49 -7.90 2.53
CA ALA A 88 -1.10 -8.04 2.17
C ALA A 88 -0.95 -7.69 0.68
N ASP A 89 -0.10 -6.71 0.38
CA ASP A 89 0.13 -6.22 -0.97
C ASP A 89 1.61 -6.37 -1.34
N TYR A 90 1.85 -6.76 -2.59
CA TYR A 90 3.17 -6.78 -3.19
C TYR A 90 3.17 -5.85 -4.40
N ALA A 91 3.93 -4.77 -4.32
CA ALA A 91 4.16 -3.82 -5.39
C ALA A 91 5.59 -3.92 -5.91
N TRP A 92 5.78 -3.82 -7.21
CA TRP A 92 7.11 -3.85 -7.81
C TRP A 92 7.21 -3.01 -9.07
N LYS A 93 8.44 -2.61 -9.36
CA LYS A 93 8.80 -1.97 -10.61
C LYS A 93 10.25 -2.30 -10.96
N LYS A 94 10.49 -2.55 -12.24
CA LYS A 94 11.80 -2.70 -12.84
C LYS A 94 12.10 -1.47 -13.69
N LYS A 95 13.28 -0.90 -13.55
CA LYS A 95 13.77 0.28 -14.25
C LYS A 95 15.14 -0.04 -14.84
N GLU A 96 15.23 0.03 -16.15
CA GLU A 96 16.50 -0.08 -16.86
C GLU A 96 17.35 1.15 -16.55
N LEU A 97 18.56 0.94 -16.02
CA LEU A 97 19.55 1.99 -15.78
C LEU A 97 20.50 2.12 -16.98
N SER A 98 20.88 0.97 -17.57
CA SER A 98 21.63 0.83 -18.82
C SER A 98 21.36 -0.55 -19.43
N SER A 99 21.91 -0.82 -20.62
CA SER A 99 21.60 -2.01 -21.43
C SER A 99 21.72 -3.37 -20.70
N ASP A 100 22.55 -3.45 -19.66
CA ASP A 100 22.81 -4.69 -18.89
C ASP A 100 22.60 -4.50 -17.38
N ILE A 101 21.99 -3.38 -16.95
CA ILE A 101 21.82 -3.04 -15.54
C ILE A 101 20.40 -2.57 -15.31
N ASP A 102 19.67 -3.38 -14.54
CA ASP A 102 18.33 -3.07 -14.10
C ASP A 102 18.28 -2.83 -12.60
N LEU A 103 17.51 -1.82 -12.20
CA LEU A 103 17.10 -1.60 -10.83
C LEU A 103 15.68 -2.12 -10.64
N ARG A 104 15.50 -2.96 -9.63
CA ARG A 104 14.18 -3.38 -9.15
C ARG A 104 13.89 -2.78 -7.79
N LEU A 105 12.76 -2.09 -7.71
CA LEU A 105 12.11 -1.74 -6.45
C LEU A 105 11.00 -2.75 -6.18
N SER A 106 10.96 -3.30 -4.98
CA SER A 106 9.83 -4.07 -4.47
C SER A 106 9.38 -3.52 -3.14
N ASP A 107 8.07 -3.47 -2.92
CA ASP A 107 7.44 -3.10 -1.67
C ASP A 107 6.46 -4.21 -1.27
N PHE A 108 6.77 -4.90 -0.18
CA PHE A 108 5.83 -5.81 0.45
C PHE A 108 5.18 -5.11 1.63
N SER A 109 3.87 -4.97 1.61
CA SER A 109 3.12 -4.33 2.68
C SER A 109 2.11 -5.26 3.33
N PHE A 110 1.95 -5.12 4.64
CA PHE A 110 0.90 -5.77 5.42
C PHE A 110 0.21 -4.72 6.27
N GLY A 111 -1.12 -4.69 6.24
CA GLY A 111 -1.85 -3.61 6.89
C GLY A 111 -3.26 -3.98 7.30
N ALA A 112 -3.88 -3.00 7.98
CA ALA A 112 -5.24 -3.06 8.44
C ALA A 112 -5.97 -1.74 8.16
N SER A 113 -7.23 -1.83 7.72
CA SER A 113 -8.10 -0.67 7.51
C SER A 113 -9.44 -0.85 8.22
N ALA A 114 -10.00 0.24 8.73
CA ALA A 114 -11.41 0.32 9.08
C ALA A 114 -12.14 1.12 8.00
N LYS A 115 -13.21 0.54 7.43
CA LYS A 115 -13.99 1.14 6.34
C LYS A 115 -15.45 1.26 6.75
N LYS A 116 -16.04 2.43 6.52
CA LYS A 116 -17.47 2.68 6.69
C LYS A 116 -18.17 2.53 5.34
N MET A 117 -19.09 1.58 5.25
CA MET A 117 -19.92 1.36 4.08
C MET A 117 -21.13 2.29 4.09
N PHE A 118 -21.40 2.97 2.97
CA PHE A 118 -22.60 3.78 2.79
C PHE A 118 -23.64 2.95 2.02
N GLY A 119 -24.79 2.70 2.65
CA GLY A 119 -25.77 1.74 2.15
C GLY A 119 -26.60 2.26 0.97
N PHE A 120 -26.32 1.75 -0.23
CA PHE A 120 -27.30 1.66 -1.33
C PHE A 120 -27.39 0.19 -1.80
N SER A 121 -28.47 -0.18 -2.48
CA SER A 121 -28.82 -1.60 -2.70
C SER A 121 -27.79 -2.41 -3.49
N ILE A 122 -27.14 -1.80 -4.48
CA ILE A 122 -26.16 -2.47 -5.36
C ILE A 122 -24.80 -1.78 -5.27
N LEU A 123 -24.80 -0.45 -5.27
CA LEU A 123 -23.60 0.37 -5.16
C LEU A 123 -23.32 0.67 -3.68
N LYS A 124 -22.19 0.23 -3.15
CA LYS A 124 -21.77 0.52 -1.77
C LYS A 124 -20.51 1.38 -1.80
N PRO A 125 -20.64 2.72 -1.87
CA PRO A 125 -19.51 3.60 -1.63
C PRO A 125 -18.97 3.37 -0.22
N TYR A 126 -17.67 3.57 -0.02
CA TYR A 126 -17.05 3.50 1.29
C TYR A 126 -15.91 4.49 1.44
N LEU A 127 -15.65 4.83 2.70
CA LEU A 127 -14.51 5.62 3.13
C LEU A 127 -13.90 4.99 4.36
N GLY A 128 -12.59 5.09 4.52
CA GLY A 128 -11.90 4.51 5.64
C GLY A 128 -10.50 5.07 5.85
N ALA A 129 -9.84 4.52 6.85
CA ALA A 129 -8.45 4.79 7.15
C ALA A 129 -7.80 3.55 7.76
N GLY A 130 -6.47 3.51 7.70
CA GLY A 130 -5.73 2.37 8.20
C GLY A 130 -4.26 2.65 8.41
N VAL A 131 -3.57 1.58 8.79
CA VAL A 131 -2.13 1.54 9.04
C VAL A 131 -1.55 0.34 8.30
N ASP A 132 -0.31 0.48 7.86
CA ASP A 132 0.41 -0.54 7.13
C ASP A 132 1.89 -0.53 7.53
N MET A 133 2.51 -1.69 7.37
CA MET A 133 3.94 -1.86 7.48
C MET A 133 4.46 -2.22 6.09
N HIS A 134 5.41 -1.45 5.61
CA HIS A 134 6.05 -1.57 4.31
C HIS A 134 7.46 -2.13 4.46
N ASN A 135 7.83 -3.07 3.62
CA ASN A 135 9.19 -3.59 3.49
C ASN A 135 9.69 -3.29 2.08
N LEU A 136 10.49 -2.24 1.98
CA LEU A 136 11.09 -1.73 0.75
C LEU A 136 12.40 -2.45 0.50
N VAL A 137 12.49 -3.12 -0.66
CA VAL A 137 13.65 -3.88 -1.09
C VAL A 137 14.15 -3.34 -2.43
N TYR A 138 15.45 -3.07 -2.49
CA TYR A 138 16.14 -2.56 -3.67
C TYR A 138 17.12 -3.62 -4.17
N THR A 139 16.99 -4.01 -5.43
CA THR A 139 17.85 -5.04 -6.04
C THR A 139 18.42 -4.51 -7.34
N ILE A 140 19.73 -4.68 -7.53
CA ILE A 140 20.39 -4.51 -8.83
C ILE A 140 20.49 -5.87 -9.50
N GLU A 141 19.95 -5.97 -10.70
CA GLU A 141 20.10 -7.11 -11.59
C GLU A 141 21.09 -6.67 -12.68
N ALA A 142 22.30 -7.23 -12.67
CA ALA A 142 23.32 -6.96 -13.68
C ALA A 142 23.88 -8.26 -14.23
N ASP A 143 24.01 -8.34 -15.56
CA ASP A 143 24.53 -9.54 -16.24
C ASP A 143 26.04 -9.72 -16.04
N SER A 144 26.73 -8.68 -15.58
CA SER A 144 28.15 -8.73 -15.20
C SER A 144 28.31 -9.12 -13.72
N ALA A 145 28.79 -10.35 -13.49
CA ALA A 145 29.09 -10.84 -12.16
C ALA A 145 30.13 -9.95 -11.46
N GLY A 146 29.73 -9.22 -10.42
CA GLY A 146 30.63 -8.46 -9.53
C GLY A 146 30.42 -6.95 -9.47
N LEU A 147 29.48 -6.37 -10.23
CA LEU A 147 29.16 -4.96 -10.09
C LEU A 147 28.32 -4.72 -8.83
N ILE A 148 28.92 -4.10 -7.81
CA ILE A 148 28.22 -3.65 -6.60
C ILE A 148 27.97 -2.15 -6.74
N LEU A 149 26.72 -1.77 -7.03
CA LEU A 149 26.31 -0.36 -7.05
C LEU A 149 25.70 0.02 -5.68
N PRO A 150 26.02 1.22 -5.15
CA PRO A 150 25.45 1.69 -3.89
C PRO A 150 23.96 2.01 -4.06
N VAL A 151 23.11 1.01 -3.82
CA VAL A 151 21.66 1.20 -3.64
C VAL A 151 21.33 1.37 -2.15
N PRO A 152 20.20 2.02 -1.80
CA PRO A 152 19.78 2.12 -0.41
C PRO A 152 19.60 0.73 0.22
N ASP A 153 19.89 0.63 1.51
CA ASP A 153 19.57 -0.56 2.30
C ASP A 153 18.05 -0.80 2.34
N ASN A 154 17.67 -2.07 2.49
CA ASN A 154 16.27 -2.46 2.69
C ASN A 154 15.69 -1.75 3.92
N GLN A 155 14.44 -1.28 3.80
CA GLN A 155 13.82 -0.49 4.85
C GLN A 155 12.45 -1.02 5.23
N THR A 156 12.24 -1.22 6.53
CA THR A 156 10.91 -1.43 7.09
C THR A 156 10.36 -0.11 7.58
N LYS A 157 9.21 0.31 7.06
CA LYS A 157 8.54 1.57 7.42
C LYS A 157 7.10 1.32 7.85
N ILE A 158 6.57 2.22 8.67
CA ILE A 158 5.15 2.25 9.00
C ILE A 158 4.52 3.37 8.18
N GLY A 159 3.38 3.07 7.59
CA GLY A 159 2.54 4.05 6.93
C GLY A 159 1.14 4.10 7.50
N TYR A 160 0.45 5.14 7.07
CA TYR A 160 -0.95 5.37 7.33
C TYR A 160 -1.61 5.65 6.00
N HIS A 161 -2.88 5.31 5.86
CA HIS A 161 -3.61 5.61 4.64
C HIS A 161 -5.04 6.04 4.92
N VAL A 162 -5.59 6.82 3.98
CA VAL A 162 -7.03 7.01 3.84
C VAL A 162 -7.46 6.29 2.58
N VAL A 163 -8.67 5.76 2.61
CA VAL A 163 -9.20 4.91 1.56
C VAL A 163 -10.58 5.40 1.19
N GLY A 164 -10.86 5.41 -0.11
CA GLY A 164 -12.19 5.63 -0.65
C GLY A 164 -12.43 4.75 -1.86
N GLY A 165 -13.65 4.24 -2.00
CA GLY A 165 -13.94 3.33 -3.08
C GLY A 165 -15.41 2.98 -3.19
N ILE A 166 -15.67 2.01 -4.05
CA ILE A 166 -17.00 1.51 -4.38
C ILE A 166 -16.92 -0.01 -4.44
N GLU A 167 -17.84 -0.68 -3.73
CA GLU A 167 -18.10 -2.12 -3.82
C GLU A 167 -19.46 -2.31 -4.51
N LEU A 168 -19.56 -3.29 -5.41
CA LEU A 168 -20.82 -3.69 -6.03
C LEU A 168 -21.29 -4.98 -5.38
N ASN A 169 -22.45 -4.94 -4.73
CA ASN A 169 -23.02 -6.09 -4.07
C ASN A 169 -24.20 -6.64 -4.88
N PHE A 170 -24.04 -7.85 -5.39
CA PHE A 170 -25.08 -8.55 -6.14
C PHE A 170 -25.69 -9.63 -5.25
N PRO A 171 -26.95 -9.51 -4.79
CA PRO A 171 -27.56 -10.44 -3.83
C PRO A 171 -27.57 -11.93 -4.26
N ILE A 172 -27.40 -12.18 -5.55
CA ILE A 172 -27.44 -13.52 -6.16
C ILE A 172 -26.04 -14.13 -6.36
N LEU A 173 -24.96 -13.37 -6.15
CA LEU A 173 -23.59 -13.82 -6.34
C LEU A 173 -22.81 -13.63 -5.03
N PRO A 174 -21.98 -14.61 -4.64
CA PRO A 174 -21.09 -14.45 -3.49
C PRO A 174 -19.87 -13.57 -3.81
N LEU A 175 -19.87 -12.87 -4.95
CA LEU A 175 -18.76 -12.08 -5.46
C LEU A 175 -19.12 -10.60 -5.51
N ASP A 176 -18.34 -9.80 -4.81
CA ASP A 176 -18.48 -8.36 -4.72
C ASP A 176 -17.27 -7.69 -5.41
N PRO A 177 -17.39 -7.30 -6.70
CA PRO A 177 -16.35 -6.52 -7.36
C PRO A 177 -16.23 -5.13 -6.74
N TYR A 178 -15.01 -4.62 -6.66
CA TYR A 178 -14.76 -3.31 -6.09
C TYR A 178 -13.64 -2.54 -6.81
N ALA A 179 -13.70 -1.23 -6.67
CA ALA A 179 -12.63 -0.29 -7.02
C ALA A 179 -12.27 0.55 -5.81
N GLU A 180 -10.99 0.72 -5.55
CA GLU A 180 -10.47 1.42 -4.37
C GLU A 180 -9.35 2.37 -4.73
N TYR A 181 -9.35 3.55 -4.12
CA TYR A 181 -8.21 4.45 -4.10
C TYR A 181 -7.73 4.58 -2.65
N ARG A 182 -6.47 4.24 -2.41
CA ARG A 182 -5.78 4.50 -1.14
C ARG A 182 -4.79 5.63 -1.33
N HIS A 183 -4.83 6.63 -0.46
CA HIS A 183 -3.79 7.63 -0.38
C HIS A 183 -2.94 7.33 0.85
N ASN A 184 -1.67 7.02 0.61
CA ASN A 184 -0.75 6.48 1.61
C ASN A 184 0.30 7.52 2.00
N TRP A 185 0.70 7.47 3.26
CA TRP A 185 1.77 8.26 3.85
C TRP A 185 2.75 7.32 4.56
N ILE A 186 3.94 7.13 4.00
CA ILE A 186 5.01 6.34 4.62
C ILE A 186 5.96 7.28 5.34
N THR A 187 6.17 7.01 6.63
CA THR A 187 7.09 7.81 7.45
C THR A 187 8.51 7.34 7.22
N THR A 188 9.34 8.13 6.53
CA THR A 188 10.79 7.92 6.48
C THR A 188 11.51 8.85 7.46
N SER A 189 12.80 8.61 7.72
CA SER A 189 13.60 9.29 8.75
C SER A 189 13.64 10.81 8.58
N GLU A 190 13.46 11.32 7.36
CA GLU A 190 13.63 12.76 7.06
C GLU A 190 12.44 13.37 6.30
N LYS A 191 11.56 12.56 5.69
CA LYS A 191 10.39 13.03 4.91
C LYS A 191 9.23 12.03 4.96
N VAL A 192 8.01 12.53 4.75
CA VAL A 192 6.83 11.68 4.51
C VAL A 192 6.68 11.45 3.02
N THR A 193 6.83 10.20 2.59
CA THR A 193 6.55 9.79 1.20
C THR A 193 5.05 9.66 1.04
N LYS A 194 4.48 10.34 0.03
CA LYS A 194 3.05 10.30 -0.28
C LYS A 194 2.85 9.68 -1.64
N TYR A 195 1.91 8.76 -1.75
CA TYR A 195 1.54 8.18 -3.04
C TYR A 195 0.09 7.69 -2.99
N GLY A 196 -0.56 7.62 -4.14
CA GLY A 196 -1.84 6.93 -4.25
C GLY A 196 -1.66 5.51 -4.73
N LEU A 197 -2.63 4.66 -4.45
CA LEU A 197 -2.72 3.29 -4.93
C LEU A 197 -4.14 3.07 -5.42
N PHE A 198 -4.29 2.81 -6.71
CA PHE A 198 -5.56 2.43 -7.31
C PHE A 198 -5.65 0.91 -7.39
N LEU A 199 -6.76 0.33 -6.93
CA LEU A 199 -6.98 -1.11 -6.89
C LEU A 199 -8.31 -1.46 -7.55
N LEU A 200 -8.29 -2.58 -8.27
CA LEU A 200 -9.48 -3.28 -8.74
C LEU A 200 -9.42 -4.71 -8.21
N GLY A 201 -10.53 -5.19 -7.67
CA GLY A 201 -10.55 -6.51 -7.06
C GLY A 201 -11.92 -7.15 -6.96
N LEU A 202 -11.91 -8.36 -6.41
CA LEU A 202 -13.09 -9.17 -6.13
C LEU A 202 -13.03 -9.62 -4.66
N THR A 203 -14.14 -9.49 -3.95
CA THR A 203 -14.32 -10.09 -2.63
C THR A 203 -15.31 -11.24 -2.72
N PHE A 204 -14.95 -12.40 -2.21
CA PHE A 204 -15.87 -13.49 -1.94
C PHE A 204 -16.44 -13.33 -0.53
N SER A 205 -17.74 -13.13 -0.42
CA SER A 205 -18.44 -12.88 0.84
C SER A 205 -19.15 -14.14 1.34
N ILE A 206 -19.05 -14.41 2.66
CA ILE A 206 -19.61 -15.55 3.40
C ILE A 206 -20.49 -15.04 4.54
#